data_AF-A0A5C4T6M1-F1
#
_entry.id   AF-A0A5C4T6M1-F1
#
_cell.length_a   1.000
_cell.length_b   1.000
_cell.length_c   1.000
_cell.angle_alpha   90.00
_cell.angle_beta   90.00
_cell.angle_gamma   90.00
#
_symmetry.space_group_name_H-M   'P 1'
#
loop_
_entity.id
_entity.type
_entity.pdbx_description
1 polymer ?
#
loop_
_entity_poly.entity_id
_entity_poly.type
_entity_poly.pdbx_seq_one_letter_code
_entity_poly.pdbx_strand_id
1 'polypeptide(L)'
;MAGTEEMMNVPFQITVAVMPFMPSTKQDAEAAHRKGHDVIVHLPMEPLKSHKSWMGPGAITCDLPDDEIRKRVHAAIDDVPHAIGINNHMGSKATVDERVMRIVLEVCRERGLFFLDSHTNYRSIVSKLAQSLGVPCIENHIFLDDVKSKLHVSNQIKLLQKHLKDHDKCVAIGHVGGGGKITAEMLRQLPAAMDGVQLTGVSKLLP
;
A
#
# COMPACT_ATOMS: atom_id res chain seq x y z
N MET A 1 2.05 12.83 9.43
CA MET A 1 3.48 12.84 9.02
C MET A 1 3.71 13.99 8.05
N ALA A 2 4.96 14.38 7.74
CA ALA A 2 5.20 15.42 6.73
C ALA A 2 4.66 14.98 5.35
N GLY A 3 3.96 15.87 4.62
CA GLY A 3 3.35 15.53 3.34
C GLY A 3 1.96 14.90 3.44
N THR A 4 1.48 14.50 4.63
CA THR A 4 0.15 13.86 4.77
C THR A 4 -0.96 14.78 4.29
N GLU A 5 -0.99 16.04 4.75
CA GLU A 5 -2.00 17.00 4.33
C GLU A 5 -1.91 17.30 2.84
N GLU A 6 -0.68 17.47 2.32
CA GLU A 6 -0.47 17.76 0.90
C GLU A 6 -0.90 16.59 0.00
N MET A 7 -0.68 15.35 0.43
CA MET A 7 -1.07 14.12 -0.28
C MET A 7 -2.59 13.96 -0.32
N MET A 8 -3.29 14.26 0.78
CA MET A 8 -4.75 14.22 0.88
C MET A 8 -5.44 15.33 0.05
N ASN A 9 -4.69 16.28 -0.50
CA ASN A 9 -5.23 17.40 -1.27
C ASN A 9 -4.76 17.38 -2.74
N VAL A 10 -4.23 16.25 -3.23
CA VAL A 10 -3.94 16.08 -4.66
C VAL A 10 -5.24 16.13 -5.48
N PRO A 11 -5.21 16.63 -6.74
CA PRO A 11 -6.41 16.94 -7.51
C PRO A 11 -7.10 15.70 -8.13
N PHE A 12 -6.81 14.50 -7.64
CA PHE A 12 -7.38 13.24 -8.11
C PHE A 12 -7.51 12.25 -6.95
N GLN A 13 -8.32 11.21 -7.16
CA GLN A 13 -8.49 10.15 -6.17
C GLN A 13 -7.22 9.30 -6.07
N ILE A 14 -6.68 9.15 -4.87
CA ILE A 14 -5.61 8.20 -4.54
C ILE A 14 -6.14 7.09 -3.62
N THR A 15 -5.31 6.07 -3.40
CA THR A 15 -5.48 5.12 -2.31
C THR A 15 -4.53 5.47 -1.17
N VAL A 16 -5.08 5.64 0.02
CA VAL A 16 -4.34 5.97 1.24
C VAL A 16 -4.16 4.69 2.07
N ALA A 17 -2.92 4.23 2.15
CA ALA A 17 -2.54 3.13 3.03
C ALA A 17 -2.23 3.68 4.43
N VAL A 18 -3.03 3.31 5.43
CA VAL A 18 -2.95 3.83 6.80
C VAL A 18 -2.36 2.77 7.72
N MET A 19 -1.25 3.11 8.38
CA MET A 19 -0.65 2.26 9.42
C MET A 19 -1.62 2.10 10.60
N PRO A 20 -1.91 0.88 11.08
CA PRO A 20 -2.74 0.66 12.26
C PRO A 20 -2.00 1.03 13.56
N PHE A 21 -2.77 1.28 14.62
CA PHE A 21 -2.33 1.52 15.99
C PHE A 21 -1.43 2.74 16.20
N MET A 22 -1.47 3.69 15.28
CA MET A 22 -0.80 4.98 15.39
C MET A 22 -1.75 6.00 16.03
N PRO A 23 -1.24 7.03 16.73
CA PRO A 23 -2.10 8.07 17.32
C PRO A 23 -3.04 8.75 16.32
N SER A 24 -2.66 8.81 15.04
CA SER A 24 -3.45 9.41 13.97
C SER A 24 -4.23 8.42 13.10
N THR A 25 -4.17 7.09 13.34
CA THR A 25 -4.76 6.08 12.44
C THR A 25 -6.20 6.38 12.05
N LYS A 26 -7.08 6.55 13.04
CA LYS A 26 -8.50 6.82 12.80
C LYS A 26 -8.73 8.17 12.13
N GLN A 27 -8.02 9.20 12.60
CA GLN A 27 -8.11 10.54 12.04
C GLN A 27 -7.71 10.57 10.56
N ASP A 28 -6.61 9.93 10.19
CA ASP A 28 -6.08 9.89 8.83
C ASP A 28 -6.99 9.08 7.91
N ALA A 29 -7.49 7.93 8.38
CA ALA A 29 -8.42 7.08 7.63
C ALA A 29 -9.76 7.78 7.36
N GLU A 30 -10.36 8.40 8.37
CA GLU A 30 -11.59 9.17 8.20
C GLU A 30 -11.38 10.39 7.29
N ALA A 31 -10.24 11.08 7.40
CA ALA A 31 -9.93 12.23 6.55
C ALA A 31 -9.78 11.82 5.08
N ALA A 32 -9.11 10.69 4.80
CA ALA A 32 -9.03 10.11 3.47
C ALA A 32 -10.42 9.77 2.91
N HIS A 33 -11.23 9.06 3.70
CA HIS A 33 -12.56 8.65 3.29
C HIS A 33 -13.48 9.85 3.00
N ARG A 34 -13.51 10.87 3.87
CA ARG A 34 -14.31 12.10 3.66
C ARG A 34 -13.91 12.87 2.40
N LYS A 35 -12.67 12.72 1.94
CA LYS A 35 -12.16 13.33 0.71
C LYS A 35 -12.37 12.46 -0.54
N GLY A 36 -13.01 11.30 -0.39
CA GLY A 36 -13.29 10.37 -1.48
C GLY A 36 -12.09 9.55 -1.92
N HIS A 37 -11.04 9.45 -1.10
CA HIS A 37 -9.92 8.54 -1.34
C HIS A 37 -10.27 7.13 -0.89
N ASP A 38 -9.66 6.14 -1.54
CA ASP A 38 -9.71 4.77 -1.05
C ASP A 38 -8.88 4.68 0.23
N VAL A 39 -9.31 3.85 1.18
CA VAL A 39 -8.57 3.59 2.42
C VAL A 39 -8.21 2.12 2.46
N ILE A 40 -6.95 1.81 2.76
CA ILE A 40 -6.49 0.44 2.99
C ILE A 40 -5.62 0.37 4.24
N VAL A 41 -5.58 -0.79 4.88
CA VAL A 41 -4.67 -1.05 6.01
C VAL A 41 -3.24 -1.14 5.46
N HIS A 42 -2.30 -0.35 5.98
CA HIS A 42 -0.88 -0.53 5.73
C HIS A 42 -0.28 -1.45 6.79
N LEU A 43 -0.38 -2.75 6.59
CA LEU A 43 -0.09 -3.78 7.57
C LEU A 43 1.43 -3.92 7.79
N PRO A 44 1.94 -3.69 9.00
CA PRO A 44 3.35 -3.90 9.34
C PRO A 44 3.77 -5.36 9.19
N MET A 45 4.80 -5.63 8.37
CA MET A 45 5.26 -7.00 8.11
C MET A 45 6.78 -7.12 8.13
N GLU A 46 7.29 -8.28 8.57
CA GLU A 46 8.72 -8.52 8.75
C GLU A 46 9.52 -8.42 7.43
N PRO A 47 10.58 -7.58 7.39
CA PRO A 47 11.53 -7.56 6.28
C PRO A 47 12.72 -8.48 6.51
N LEU A 48 13.47 -8.78 5.44
CA LEU A 48 14.73 -9.55 5.51
C LEU A 48 15.80 -8.85 6.36
N LYS A 49 15.91 -7.51 6.23
CA LYS A 49 16.85 -6.67 6.99
C LYS A 49 16.19 -5.32 7.23
N SER A 50 16.00 -4.93 8.49
CA SER A 50 15.65 -3.56 8.88
C SER A 50 15.85 -3.36 10.38
N HIS A 51 15.81 -2.09 10.82
CA HIS A 51 15.66 -1.80 12.24
C HIS A 51 14.24 -2.15 12.70
N LYS A 52 14.12 -2.90 13.80
CA LYS A 52 12.81 -3.30 14.36
C LYS A 52 11.87 -2.11 14.61
N SER A 53 12.42 -0.94 14.95
CA SER A 53 11.66 0.29 15.19
C SER A 53 10.91 0.80 13.95
N TRP A 54 11.29 0.39 12.75
CA TRP A 54 10.67 0.86 11.51
C TRP A 54 9.43 0.06 11.09
N MET A 55 9.21 -1.13 11.68
CA MET A 55 8.03 -1.92 11.37
C MET A 55 6.76 -1.25 11.92
N GLY A 56 6.84 -0.63 13.10
CA GLY A 56 5.65 -0.10 13.78
C GLY A 56 4.93 -1.16 14.63
N PRO A 57 3.87 -0.77 15.33
CA PRO A 57 3.12 -1.63 16.24
C PRO A 57 2.36 -2.75 15.49
N GLY A 58 2.14 -3.88 16.16
CA GLY A 58 1.31 -4.97 15.63
C GLY A 58 1.91 -5.74 14.44
N ALA A 59 3.23 -5.67 14.23
CA ALA A 59 3.90 -6.31 13.10
C ALA A 59 3.65 -7.82 13.02
N ILE A 60 3.43 -8.29 11.79
CA ILE A 60 3.33 -9.70 11.43
C ILE A 60 4.74 -10.22 11.15
N THR A 61 5.25 -11.04 12.05
CA THR A 61 6.57 -11.67 11.94
C THR A 61 6.45 -13.18 11.76
N CYS A 62 7.42 -13.78 11.06
CA CYS A 62 7.35 -15.18 10.65
C CYS A 62 7.55 -16.17 11.81
N ASP A 63 7.92 -15.69 13.00
CA ASP A 63 8.01 -16.45 14.24
C ASP A 63 6.72 -16.44 15.05
N LEU A 64 5.70 -15.66 14.64
CA LEU A 64 4.41 -15.66 15.33
C LEU A 64 3.65 -16.98 15.11
N PRO A 65 2.96 -17.46 16.17
CA PRO A 65 1.92 -18.47 16.05
C PRO A 65 0.77 -18.04 15.12
N ASP A 66 0.11 -19.01 14.50
CA ASP A 66 -0.94 -18.78 13.49
C ASP A 66 -2.14 -17.97 14.04
N ASP A 67 -2.52 -18.23 15.28
CA ASP A 67 -3.61 -17.54 15.98
C ASP A 67 -3.27 -16.07 16.28
N GLU A 68 -2.03 -15.80 16.67
CA GLU A 68 -1.55 -14.44 16.92
C GLU A 68 -1.43 -13.63 15.62
N ILE A 69 -1.01 -14.25 14.49
CA ILE A 69 -1.04 -13.59 13.17
C ILE A 69 -2.49 -13.18 12.85
N ARG A 70 -3.43 -14.13 12.91
CA ARG A 70 -4.83 -13.87 12.60
C ARG A 70 -5.44 -12.79 13.48
N LYS A 71 -5.20 -12.86 14.79
CA LYS A 71 -5.63 -11.85 15.77
C LYS A 71 -5.10 -10.46 15.45
N ARG A 72 -3.82 -10.33 15.11
CA ARG A 72 -3.21 -9.03 14.75
C ARG A 72 -3.79 -8.47 13.46
N VAL A 73 -4.02 -9.31 12.44
CA VAL A 73 -4.62 -8.86 11.18
C VAL A 73 -6.05 -8.36 11.42
N HIS A 74 -6.89 -9.08 12.18
CA HIS A 74 -8.23 -8.59 12.54
C HIS A 74 -8.17 -7.25 13.29
N ALA A 75 -7.32 -7.15 14.32
CA ALA A 75 -7.16 -5.93 15.09
C ALA A 75 -6.69 -4.75 14.22
N ALA A 76 -5.81 -4.98 13.26
CA ALA A 76 -5.34 -3.95 12.34
C ALA A 76 -6.46 -3.46 11.41
N ILE A 77 -7.31 -4.36 10.93
CA ILE A 77 -8.49 -4.01 10.12
C ILE A 77 -9.50 -3.22 10.96
N ASP A 78 -9.77 -3.66 12.19
CA ASP A 78 -10.72 -2.98 13.10
C ASP A 78 -10.26 -1.56 13.50
N ASP A 79 -8.95 -1.31 13.54
CA ASP A 79 -8.40 -0.01 13.92
C ASP A 79 -8.39 1.02 12.77
N VAL A 80 -8.42 0.57 11.51
CA VAL A 80 -8.44 1.44 10.32
C VAL A 80 -9.86 1.50 9.73
N PRO A 81 -10.69 2.50 10.10
CA PRO A 81 -12.04 2.61 9.59
C PRO A 81 -12.06 2.83 8.07
N HIS A 82 -13.13 2.36 7.41
CA HIS A 82 -13.34 2.46 5.96
C HIS A 82 -12.35 1.67 5.09
N ALA A 83 -11.49 0.83 5.67
CA ALA A 83 -10.57 0.02 4.91
C ALA A 83 -11.30 -0.94 3.96
N ILE A 84 -10.95 -0.88 2.68
CA ILE A 84 -11.47 -1.77 1.62
C ILE A 84 -10.45 -2.81 1.16
N GLY A 85 -9.22 -2.74 1.67
CA GLY A 85 -8.13 -3.63 1.33
C GLY A 85 -6.99 -3.57 2.34
N ILE A 86 -5.97 -4.40 2.11
CA ILE A 86 -4.72 -4.42 2.89
C ILE A 86 -3.54 -4.25 1.94
N ASN A 87 -2.50 -3.56 2.39
CA ASN A 87 -1.20 -3.46 1.74
C ASN A 87 -0.09 -3.69 2.76
N ASN A 88 1.00 -4.37 2.36
CA ASN A 88 2.12 -4.60 3.25
C ASN A 88 3.03 -3.35 3.37
N HIS A 89 3.25 -2.92 4.62
CA HIS A 89 4.39 -2.08 5.00
C HIS A 89 5.61 -2.98 5.19
N MET A 90 6.68 -2.71 4.44
CA MET A 90 7.85 -3.58 4.36
C MET A 90 7.49 -5.01 3.90
N GLY A 91 7.70 -6.03 4.74
CA GLY A 91 7.28 -7.39 4.46
C GLY A 91 8.19 -8.22 3.57
N SER A 92 9.40 -7.78 3.20
CA SER A 92 10.25 -8.52 2.25
C SER A 92 10.63 -9.95 2.68
N LYS A 93 10.45 -10.30 3.96
CA LYS A 93 10.56 -11.68 4.46
C LYS A 93 9.18 -12.33 4.60
N ALA A 94 8.20 -11.63 5.17
CA ALA A 94 6.86 -12.17 5.39
C ALA A 94 6.11 -12.48 4.08
N THR A 95 6.27 -11.68 3.02
CA THR A 95 5.56 -11.87 1.73
C THR A 95 6.07 -13.05 0.92
N VAL A 96 7.17 -13.69 1.33
CA VAL A 96 7.68 -14.94 0.76
C VAL A 96 7.42 -16.17 1.64
N ASP A 97 6.79 -15.98 2.81
CA ASP A 97 6.41 -17.05 3.73
C ASP A 97 4.95 -17.46 3.47
N GLU A 98 4.76 -18.68 2.95
CA GLU A 98 3.44 -19.19 2.58
C GLU A 98 2.50 -19.35 3.77
N ARG A 99 3.00 -19.77 4.93
CA ARG A 99 2.18 -19.93 6.13
C ARG A 99 1.64 -18.59 6.58
N VAL A 100 2.51 -17.59 6.69
CA VAL A 100 2.15 -16.24 7.12
C VAL A 100 1.16 -15.61 6.13
N MET A 101 1.48 -15.61 4.83
CA MET A 101 0.63 -14.96 3.84
C MET A 101 -0.71 -15.68 3.65
N ARG A 102 -0.77 -17.01 3.81
CA ARG A 102 -2.02 -17.75 3.75
C ARG A 102 -3.00 -17.25 4.81
N ILE A 103 -2.54 -17.08 6.05
CA ILE A 103 -3.37 -16.59 7.15
C ILE A 103 -3.83 -15.15 6.89
N VAL A 104 -2.92 -14.27 6.44
CA VAL A 104 -3.27 -12.87 6.12
C VAL A 104 -4.33 -12.80 5.02
N LEU A 105 -4.18 -13.60 3.96
CA LEU A 105 -5.11 -13.63 2.83
C LEU A 105 -6.44 -14.32 3.18
N GLU A 106 -6.44 -15.33 4.03
CA GLU A 106 -7.67 -15.92 4.59
C GLU A 106 -8.47 -14.88 5.35
N VAL A 107 -7.83 -14.07 6.19
CA VAL A 107 -8.50 -12.96 6.89
C VAL A 107 -9.00 -11.90 5.90
N CYS A 108 -8.25 -11.59 4.83
CA CYS A 108 -8.74 -10.70 3.77
C CYS A 108 -10.03 -11.25 3.16
N ARG A 109 -10.07 -12.54 2.81
CA ARG A 109 -11.25 -13.21 2.26
C ARG A 109 -12.44 -13.14 3.22
N GLU A 110 -12.23 -13.50 4.49
CA GLU A 110 -13.26 -13.49 5.54
C GLU A 110 -13.88 -12.09 5.72
N ARG A 111 -13.08 -11.05 5.51
CA ARG A 111 -13.45 -9.64 5.70
C ARG A 111 -13.89 -8.96 4.41
N GLY A 112 -13.91 -9.67 3.27
CA GLY A 112 -14.27 -9.13 1.97
C GLY A 112 -13.30 -8.07 1.44
N LEU A 113 -12.02 -8.16 1.81
CA LEU A 113 -10.97 -7.21 1.46
C LEU A 113 -10.09 -7.75 0.33
N PHE A 114 -9.57 -6.85 -0.50
CA PHE A 114 -8.49 -7.18 -1.45
C PHE A 114 -7.11 -7.02 -0.80
N PHE A 115 -6.07 -7.55 -1.45
CA PHE A 115 -4.69 -7.31 -1.08
C PHE A 115 -3.93 -6.56 -2.19
N LEU A 116 -3.24 -5.48 -1.84
CA LEU A 116 -2.25 -4.81 -2.69
C LEU A 116 -0.87 -5.24 -2.21
N ASP A 117 -0.13 -5.99 -3.03
CA ASP A 117 1.27 -6.32 -2.74
C ASP A 117 2.17 -5.13 -3.13
N SER A 118 2.86 -4.55 -2.15
CA SER A 118 3.88 -3.52 -2.40
C SER A 118 5.05 -4.03 -3.25
N HIS A 119 5.19 -5.35 -3.38
CA HIS A 119 6.24 -6.02 -4.13
C HIS A 119 7.66 -5.64 -3.65
N THR A 120 7.82 -5.58 -2.32
CA THR A 120 9.10 -5.26 -1.65
C THR A 120 10.15 -6.37 -1.76
N ASN A 121 9.76 -7.53 -2.32
CA ASN A 121 10.63 -8.63 -2.70
C ASN A 121 10.15 -9.21 -4.03
N TYR A 122 11.05 -9.33 -5.01
CA TYR A 122 10.73 -9.89 -6.33
C TYR A 122 10.31 -11.37 -6.32
N ARG A 123 10.50 -12.06 -5.19
CA ARG A 123 10.06 -13.44 -4.96
C ARG A 123 8.73 -13.53 -4.22
N SER A 124 8.02 -12.41 -4.04
CA SER A 124 6.74 -12.39 -3.36
C SER A 124 5.79 -13.45 -3.92
N ILE A 125 5.14 -14.20 -3.04
CA ILE A 125 4.19 -15.26 -3.43
C ILE A 125 2.73 -14.81 -3.33
N VAL A 126 2.50 -13.57 -2.92
CA VAL A 126 1.19 -13.04 -2.51
C VAL A 126 0.16 -13.20 -3.63
N SER A 127 0.50 -12.78 -4.85
CA SER A 127 -0.41 -12.81 -6.00
C SER A 127 -0.84 -14.24 -6.37
N LYS A 128 0.12 -15.16 -6.47
CA LYS A 128 -0.16 -16.59 -6.73
C LYS A 128 -1.02 -17.21 -5.64
N LEU A 129 -0.71 -16.92 -4.37
CA LEU A 129 -1.45 -17.46 -3.23
C LEU A 129 -2.86 -16.88 -3.15
N ALA A 130 -3.01 -15.57 -3.36
CA ALA A 130 -4.30 -14.87 -3.36
C ALA A 130 -5.22 -15.42 -4.44
N GLN A 131 -4.70 -15.67 -5.65
CA GLN A 131 -5.44 -16.34 -6.72
C GLN A 131 -5.96 -17.71 -6.28
N SER A 132 -5.12 -18.54 -5.64
CA SER A 132 -5.54 -19.86 -5.16
C SER A 132 -6.60 -19.82 -4.04
N LEU A 133 -6.65 -18.72 -3.29
CA LEU A 133 -7.58 -18.53 -2.17
C LEU A 133 -8.86 -17.78 -2.58
N GLY A 134 -8.93 -17.28 -3.81
CA GLY A 134 -10.05 -16.46 -4.30
C GLY A 134 -10.06 -15.05 -3.71
N VAL A 135 -8.89 -14.49 -3.40
CA VAL A 135 -8.74 -13.12 -2.87
C VAL A 135 -8.33 -12.18 -4.00
N PRO A 136 -9.08 -11.09 -4.27
CA PRO A 136 -8.65 -10.10 -5.24
C PRO A 136 -7.28 -9.53 -4.84
N CYS A 137 -6.34 -9.55 -5.79
CA CYS A 137 -4.98 -9.10 -5.55
C CYS A 137 -4.51 -8.23 -6.71
N ILE A 138 -3.71 -7.22 -6.37
CA ILE A 138 -3.05 -6.34 -7.33
C ILE A 138 -1.64 -6.02 -6.82
N GLU A 139 -0.72 -5.77 -7.73
CA GLU A 139 0.70 -5.56 -7.40
C GLU A 139 1.11 -4.12 -7.70
N ASN A 140 2.04 -3.61 -6.89
CA ASN A 140 2.79 -2.41 -7.20
C ASN A 140 3.76 -2.66 -8.34
N HIS A 141 3.81 -1.72 -9.29
CA HIS A 141 4.71 -1.78 -10.44
C HIS A 141 5.91 -0.86 -10.24
N ILE A 142 5.72 0.28 -9.55
CA ILE A 142 6.71 1.36 -9.47
C ILE A 142 6.65 2.01 -8.08
N PHE A 143 7.77 2.03 -7.38
CA PHE A 143 7.96 2.98 -6.27
C PHE A 143 8.35 4.35 -6.84
N LEU A 144 7.67 5.41 -6.41
CA LEU A 144 7.89 6.77 -6.92
C LEU A 144 9.05 7.47 -6.21
N ASP A 145 9.31 7.14 -4.95
CA ASP A 145 10.10 7.96 -4.05
C ASP A 145 11.04 7.16 -3.13
N ASP A 146 11.54 6.01 -3.60
CA ASP A 146 12.59 5.27 -2.88
C ASP A 146 13.88 6.09 -2.73
N VAL A 147 14.10 7.06 -3.63
CA VAL A 147 15.04 8.16 -3.42
C VAL A 147 14.30 9.48 -3.26
N LYS A 148 14.51 10.14 -2.11
CA LYS A 148 13.84 11.40 -1.70
C LYS A 148 14.32 12.63 -2.48
N SER A 149 14.11 12.66 -3.79
CA SER A 149 14.47 13.79 -4.66
C SER A 149 13.46 13.99 -5.80
N LYS A 150 13.24 15.25 -6.20
CA LYS A 150 12.36 15.59 -7.33
C LYS A 150 12.81 14.92 -8.63
N LEU A 151 14.12 14.88 -8.87
CA LEU A 151 14.69 14.27 -10.07
C LEU A 151 14.36 12.78 -10.16
N HIS A 152 14.52 12.06 -9.06
CA HIS A 152 14.18 10.64 -9.02
C HIS A 152 12.68 10.40 -9.23
N VAL A 153 11.81 11.11 -8.50
CA VAL A 153 10.35 10.99 -8.68
C VAL A 153 9.94 11.29 -10.12
N SER A 154 10.54 12.32 -10.75
CA SER A 154 10.32 12.63 -12.17
C SER A 154 10.73 11.49 -13.11
N ASN A 155 11.85 10.80 -12.82
CA ASN A 155 12.27 9.64 -13.61
C ASN A 155 11.33 8.44 -13.40
N GLN A 156 10.85 8.21 -12.17
CA GLN A 156 9.86 7.16 -11.90
C GLN A 156 8.53 7.43 -12.63
N ILE A 157 8.10 8.69 -12.72
CA ILE A 157 6.92 9.08 -13.53
C ILE A 157 7.13 8.76 -15.02
N LYS A 158 8.34 8.97 -15.57
CA LYS A 158 8.64 8.58 -16.96
C LYS A 158 8.60 7.06 -17.16
N LEU A 159 9.03 6.28 -16.17
CA LEU A 159 8.90 4.82 -16.19
C LEU A 159 7.43 4.40 -16.15
N LEU A 160 6.60 5.08 -15.36
CA LEU A 160 5.16 4.87 -15.29
C LEU A 160 4.50 5.13 -16.66
N GLN A 161 4.82 6.26 -17.29
CA GLN A 161 4.36 6.59 -18.65
C GLN A 161 4.77 5.52 -19.66
N LYS A 162 6.02 5.04 -19.59
CA LYS A 162 6.51 3.99 -20.49
C LYS A 162 5.74 2.68 -20.26
N HIS A 163 5.51 2.30 -19.01
CA HIS A 163 4.77 1.09 -18.66
C HIS A 163 3.35 1.09 -19.25
N LEU A 164 2.64 2.22 -19.12
CA LEU A 164 1.28 2.40 -19.64
C LEU A 164 1.17 2.45 -21.18
N LYS A 165 2.29 2.46 -21.92
CA LYS A 165 2.24 2.27 -23.38
C LYS A 165 1.93 0.83 -23.77
N ASP A 166 2.31 -0.11 -22.92
CA ASP A 166 2.24 -1.54 -23.18
C ASP A 166 1.21 -2.25 -22.28
N HIS A 167 0.60 -1.54 -21.32
CA HIS A 167 -0.32 -2.08 -20.31
C HIS A 167 -1.48 -1.13 -20.03
N ASP A 168 -2.68 -1.69 -19.79
CA ASP A 168 -3.90 -0.91 -19.56
C ASP A 168 -3.96 -0.24 -18.18
N LYS A 169 -3.18 -0.74 -17.21
CA LYS A 169 -3.17 -0.25 -15.83
C LYS A 169 -1.77 -0.30 -15.22
N CYS A 170 -1.53 0.58 -14.25
CA CYS A 170 -0.30 0.64 -13.49
C CYS A 170 -0.62 1.10 -12.06
N VAL A 171 -0.04 0.43 -11.07
CA VAL A 171 -0.07 0.88 -9.67
C VAL A 171 1.31 1.41 -9.33
N ALA A 172 1.36 2.64 -8.82
CA ALA A 172 2.57 3.25 -8.31
C ALA A 172 2.39 3.68 -6.86
N ILE A 173 3.40 3.41 -6.04
CA ILE A 173 3.39 3.71 -4.60
C ILE A 173 4.35 4.84 -4.29
N GLY A 174 3.88 5.84 -3.55
CA GLY A 174 4.69 6.89 -2.93
C GLY A 174 4.38 7.00 -1.43
N HIS A 175 5.23 7.71 -0.69
CA HIS A 175 5.19 7.74 0.77
C HIS A 175 5.03 9.16 1.31
N VAL A 176 4.41 9.25 2.49
CA VAL A 176 4.51 10.42 3.36
C VAL A 176 5.77 10.33 4.25
N GLY A 177 6.04 11.33 5.08
CA GLY A 177 7.19 11.36 5.99
C GLY A 177 8.37 12.15 5.41
N GLY A 178 9.60 11.67 5.61
CA GLY A 178 10.83 12.44 5.31
C GLY A 178 11.02 12.87 3.85
N GLY A 179 10.24 12.35 2.90
CA GLY A 179 10.17 12.81 1.50
C GLY A 179 8.76 13.25 1.06
N GLY A 180 7.76 13.17 1.93
CA GLY A 180 6.35 13.23 1.53
C GLY A 180 5.91 14.54 0.88
N LYS A 181 6.51 15.67 1.28
CA LYS A 181 6.23 16.97 0.63
C LYS A 181 6.72 17.01 -0.82
N ILE A 182 7.88 16.41 -1.09
CA ILE A 182 8.42 16.30 -2.45
C ILE A 182 7.50 15.42 -3.29
N THR A 183 7.12 14.25 -2.77
CA THR A 183 6.22 13.31 -3.45
C THR A 183 4.87 13.97 -3.75
N ALA A 184 4.26 14.64 -2.76
CA ALA A 184 2.99 15.34 -2.95
C ALA A 184 3.09 16.50 -3.96
N GLU A 185 4.19 17.26 -3.97
CA GLU A 185 4.42 18.31 -4.96
C GLU A 185 4.47 17.74 -6.38
N MET A 186 5.20 16.63 -6.58
CA MET A 186 5.30 15.98 -7.88
C MET A 186 3.96 15.37 -8.33
N LEU A 187 3.19 14.79 -7.40
CA LEU A 187 1.88 14.23 -7.71
C LEU A 187 0.88 15.30 -8.17
N ARG A 188 0.92 16.54 -7.65
CA ARG A 188 0.05 17.62 -8.15
C ARG A 188 0.29 17.96 -9.62
N GLN A 189 1.48 17.69 -10.14
CA GLN A 189 1.83 17.92 -11.55
C GLN A 189 1.48 16.71 -12.44
N LEU A 190 1.14 15.57 -11.83
CA LEU A 190 0.92 14.31 -12.54
C LEU A 190 -0.22 14.36 -13.57
N PRO A 191 -1.38 15.01 -13.33
CA PRO A 191 -2.44 15.09 -14.34
C PRO A 191 -1.98 15.72 -15.66
N ALA A 192 -1.13 16.75 -15.59
CA ALA A 192 -0.59 17.40 -16.80
C ALA A 192 0.45 16.54 -17.50
N ALA A 193 1.19 15.70 -16.76
CA ALA A 193 2.17 14.77 -17.32
C ALA A 193 1.53 13.50 -17.90
N MET A 194 0.29 13.19 -17.53
CA MET A 194 -0.39 11.93 -17.82
C MET A 194 -1.63 12.16 -18.69
N ASP A 195 -1.48 12.91 -19.79
CA ASP A 195 -2.58 13.16 -20.72
C ASP A 195 -3.13 11.84 -21.30
N GLY A 196 -4.44 11.71 -21.35
CA GLY A 196 -5.14 10.48 -21.76
C GLY A 196 -5.12 9.33 -20.75
N VAL A 197 -4.52 9.49 -19.56
CA VAL A 197 -4.50 8.46 -18.51
C VAL A 197 -5.43 8.84 -17.36
N GLN A 198 -6.31 7.93 -16.97
CA GLN A 198 -7.19 8.11 -15.82
C GLN A 198 -6.44 7.83 -14.50
N LEU A 199 -6.22 8.86 -13.69
CA LEU A 199 -5.69 8.73 -12.34
C LEU A 199 -6.82 8.40 -11.35
N THR A 200 -6.73 7.27 -10.65
CA THR A 200 -7.78 6.83 -9.72
C THR A 200 -7.25 5.94 -8.60
N GLY A 201 -8.10 5.64 -7.63
CA GLY A 201 -7.80 4.71 -6.54
C GLY A 201 -7.78 3.25 -7.03
N VAL A 202 -7.02 2.42 -6.33
CA VAL A 202 -6.79 1.01 -6.67
C VAL A 202 -8.07 0.19 -6.73
N SER A 203 -9.13 0.59 -6.02
CA SER A 203 -10.44 -0.10 -6.06
C SER A 203 -11.01 -0.25 -7.47
N LYS A 204 -10.71 0.69 -8.37
CA LYS A 204 -11.17 0.66 -9.78
C LYS A 204 -10.25 -0.15 -10.70
N LEU A 205 -9.12 -0.64 -10.19
CA LEU A 205 -8.15 -1.45 -10.92
C LEU A 205 -8.23 -2.95 -10.60
N LEU A 206 -9.07 -3.30 -9.61
CA LEU A 206 -9.32 -4.69 -9.22
C LEU A 206 -10.01 -5.44 -10.37
N PRO A 207 -9.70 -6.74 -10.52
CA PRO A 207 -10.33 -7.60 -11.52
C PRO A 207 -11.82 -7.86 -11.26
#